data_AF-A0A401WXM4-F1
#
_entry.id   AF-A0A401WXM4-F1
#
_cell.length_a   1.000
_cell.length_b   1.000
_cell.length_c   1.000
_cell.angle_alpha   90.00
_cell.angle_beta   90.00
_cell.angle_gamma   90.00
#
_symmetry.space_group_name_H-M   'P 1'
#
loop_
_entity.id
_entity.type
_entity.pdbx_description
1 polymer ?
#
loop_
_entity_poly.entity_id
_entity_poly.type
_entity_poly.pdbx_seq_one_letter_code
_entity_poly.pdbx_strand_id
1 'polypeptide(L)'
;MTYDDFVKSRREMTNREFGRLVKDSMWEDEPEQTFLVYADSFYISALGDGRYDLLIGNEETITSDTTSLSDLEKQLFDYAQSECYPEWQQRDTGLKADDASSPNP
;
A
#
# COMPACT_ATOMS: atom_id res chain seq x y z
N MET A 1 -8.79 -7.01 -4.25
CA MET A 1 -7.69 -7.57 -3.43
C MET A 1 -8.25 -7.99 -2.07
N THR A 2 -7.90 -9.18 -1.56
CA THR A 2 -8.32 -9.62 -0.21
C THR A 2 -7.29 -9.23 0.85
N TYR A 3 -7.66 -9.25 2.13
CA TYR A 3 -6.73 -8.98 3.25
C TYR A 3 -5.56 -9.98 3.26
N ASP A 4 -5.84 -11.25 3.00
CA ASP A 4 -4.81 -12.30 2.98
C ASP A 4 -3.82 -12.10 1.81
N ASP A 5 -4.31 -11.74 0.62
CA ASP A 5 -3.45 -11.36 -0.52
C ASP A 5 -2.62 -10.11 -0.21
N PHE A 6 -3.20 -9.14 0.49
CA PHE A 6 -2.51 -7.91 0.89
C PHE A 6 -1.36 -8.22 1.84
N VAL A 7 -1.58 -8.99 2.91
CA VAL A 7 -0.53 -9.39 3.84
C VAL A 7 0.53 -10.27 3.15
N LYS A 8 0.11 -11.16 2.23
CA LYS A 8 1.06 -11.97 1.43
C LYS A 8 1.92 -11.15 0.47
N SER A 9 1.45 -9.99 0.05
CA SER A 9 2.22 -9.07 -0.79
C SER A 9 3.33 -8.34 -0.03
N ARG A 10 3.38 -8.46 1.30
CA ARG A 10 4.36 -7.80 2.16
C ARG A 10 5.79 -8.10 1.74
N ARG A 11 6.57 -7.05 1.57
CA ARG A 11 8.01 -7.09 1.28
C ARG A 11 8.74 -6.14 2.20
N GLU A 12 9.81 -6.63 2.83
CA GLU A 12 10.75 -5.77 3.52
C GLU A 12 11.68 -5.11 2.49
N MET A 13 11.81 -3.79 2.59
CA MET A 13 12.76 -3.02 1.82
C MET A 13 13.16 -1.75 2.58
N THR A 14 14.27 -1.14 2.20
CA THR A 14 14.69 0.15 2.78
C THR A 14 13.84 1.31 2.26
N ASN A 15 13.78 2.42 3.01
CA ASN A 15 13.21 3.68 2.54
C ASN A 15 13.75 4.12 1.16
N ARG A 16 15.04 3.89 0.88
CA ARG A 16 15.63 4.12 -0.45
C ARG A 16 15.04 3.23 -1.53
N GLU A 17 14.91 1.94 -1.27
CA GLU A 17 14.31 1.01 -2.22
C GLU A 17 12.84 1.34 -2.47
N PHE A 18 12.12 1.72 -1.42
CA PHE A 18 10.74 2.18 -1.52
C PHE A 18 10.65 3.49 -2.32
N GLY A 19 11.51 4.48 -2.04
CA GLY A 19 11.60 5.73 -2.79
C GLY A 19 11.81 5.51 -4.29
N ARG A 20 12.66 4.54 -4.66
CA ARG A 20 12.85 4.14 -6.06
C ARG A 20 11.60 3.48 -6.66
N LEU A 21 10.85 2.72 -5.88
CA LEU A 21 9.60 2.07 -6.30
C LEU A 21 8.53 3.13 -6.61
N VAL A 22 8.34 4.10 -5.70
CA VAL A 22 7.36 5.19 -5.86
C VAL A 22 7.86 6.37 -6.68
N LYS A 23 9.14 6.34 -7.10
CA LYS A 23 9.84 7.40 -7.84
C LYS A 23 9.84 8.74 -7.11
N ASP A 24 10.01 8.69 -5.80
CA ASP A 24 10.09 9.85 -4.93
C ASP A 24 11.46 9.88 -4.25
N SER A 25 12.25 10.89 -4.59
CA SER A 25 13.62 11.06 -4.10
C SER A 25 13.67 11.62 -2.67
N MET A 26 12.56 12.11 -2.10
CA MET A 26 12.56 12.57 -0.70
C MET A 26 12.96 11.45 0.26
N TRP A 27 12.65 10.20 -0.09
CA TRP A 27 12.99 9.03 0.71
C TRP A 27 14.47 8.65 0.64
N GLU A 28 15.24 9.17 -0.32
CA GLU A 28 16.64 8.81 -0.54
C GLU A 28 17.61 9.56 0.38
N ASP A 29 17.20 10.77 0.80
CA ASP A 29 17.92 11.68 1.71
C ASP A 29 17.67 11.39 3.20
N GLU A 30 16.61 10.66 3.52
CA GLU A 30 16.27 10.25 4.89
C GLU A 30 17.23 9.17 5.43
N PRO A 31 17.47 9.11 6.75
CA PRO A 31 18.25 8.04 7.37
C PRO A 31 17.70 6.66 6.99
N GLU A 32 18.59 5.69 6.80
CA GLU A 32 18.19 4.35 6.36
C GLU A 32 17.24 3.71 7.37
N GLN A 33 16.02 3.40 6.91
CA GLN A 33 14.95 2.81 7.72
C GLN A 33 14.30 1.66 6.96
N THR A 34 13.95 0.59 7.69
CA THR A 34 13.28 -0.58 7.12
C THR A 34 11.79 -0.35 7.04
N PHE A 35 11.20 -0.59 5.88
CA PHE A 35 9.78 -0.46 5.60
C PHE A 35 9.20 -1.84 5.26
N LEU A 36 8.01 -2.12 5.78
CA LEU A 36 7.15 -3.21 5.35
C LEU A 36 6.23 -2.66 4.27
N VAL A 37 6.48 -3.02 3.02
CA VAL A 37 5.74 -2.52 1.85
C VAL A 37 4.71 -3.54 1.41
N TYR A 38 3.50 -3.07 1.15
CA TYR A 38 2.33 -3.86 0.79
C TYR A 38 1.78 -3.37 -0.54
N ALA A 39 1.37 -4.31 -1.40
CA ALA A 39 0.82 -4.05 -2.73
C ALA A 39 1.66 -3.08 -3.60
N ASP A 40 2.98 -3.05 -3.37
CA ASP A 40 3.95 -2.16 -4.05
C ASP A 40 3.64 -0.65 -3.95
N SER A 41 2.82 -0.21 -2.98
CA SER A 41 2.42 1.21 -2.87
C SER A 41 2.13 1.69 -1.45
N PHE A 42 1.81 0.79 -0.53
CA PHE A 42 1.52 1.11 0.87
C PHE A 42 2.67 0.63 1.77
N TYR A 43 2.90 1.28 2.91
CA TYR A 43 4.01 0.90 3.77
C TYR A 43 3.71 1.08 5.27
N ILE A 44 4.45 0.34 6.09
CA ILE A 44 4.59 0.50 7.53
C ILE A 44 6.08 0.67 7.83
N SER A 45 6.42 1.74 8.55
CA SER A 45 7.78 2.06 8.98
C SER A 45 8.20 1.22 10.19
N ALA A 46 9.39 0.62 10.19
CA ALA A 46 9.95 -0.03 11.38
C ALA A 46 10.93 0.92 12.09
N LEU A 47 10.65 1.28 13.34
CA LEU A 47 11.36 2.31 14.10
C LEU A 47 12.71 1.85 14.69
N GLY A 48 13.17 0.63 14.40
CA GLY A 48 14.43 0.08 14.91
C GLY A 48 14.43 -0.31 16.40
N ASP A 49 13.52 0.25 17.19
CA ASP A 49 13.28 -0.13 18.60
C ASP A 49 12.28 -1.29 18.77
N GLY A 50 11.87 -1.91 17.65
CA GLY A 50 10.91 -3.01 17.59
C GLY A 50 9.46 -2.56 17.42
N ARG A 51 9.20 -1.24 17.42
CA ARG A 51 7.89 -0.67 17.09
C ARG A 51 7.74 -0.41 15.59
N TYR A 52 6.48 -0.30 15.20
CA TYR A 52 6.06 -0.02 13.84
C TYR A 52 5.20 1.25 13.80
N ASP A 53 5.39 2.07 12.79
CA ASP A 53 4.62 3.27 12.52
C ASP A 53 3.86 3.13 11.21
N LEU A 54 2.55 3.32 11.28
CA LEU A 54 1.66 3.39 10.13
C LEU A 54 1.31 4.85 9.87
N LEU A 55 1.65 5.37 8.69
CA LEU A 55 1.21 6.68 8.22
C LEU A 55 0.00 6.50 7.31
N ILE A 56 -1.16 7.03 7.70
CA ILE A 56 -2.38 7.01 6.89
C ILE A 56 -2.93 8.42 6.70
N GLY A 57 -3.35 8.76 5.48
CA GLY A 57 -3.93 10.06 5.15
C GLY A 57 -2.99 11.26 5.34
N ASN A 58 -3.58 12.45 5.55
CA ASN A 58 -2.86 13.72 5.77
C ASN A 58 -2.24 13.76 7.18
N GLU A 59 -1.17 12.99 7.40
CA GLU A 59 -0.29 13.06 8.57
C GLU A 59 -0.80 12.40 9.86
N GLU A 60 -1.77 11.47 9.79
CA GLU A 60 -2.11 10.66 10.96
C GLU A 60 -1.15 9.47 11.08
N THR A 61 -0.32 9.49 12.13
CA THR A 61 0.62 8.40 12.46
C THR A 61 0.07 7.56 13.60
N ILE A 62 -0.04 6.25 13.36
CA ILE A 62 -0.42 5.26 14.37
C ILE A 62 0.81 4.41 14.70
N THR A 63 1.29 4.53 15.94
CA THR A 63 2.43 3.76 16.44
C THR A 63 1.97 2.48 17.12
N SER A 64 2.73 1.40 16.93
CA SER A 64 2.49 0.07 17.53
C SER A 64 2.74 0.00 19.04
N ASP A 65 2.86 1.14 19.74
CA ASP A 65 3.06 1.20 21.19
C ASP A 65 1.85 0.59 21.94
N THR A 66 0.68 0.70 21.34
CA THR A 66 -0.61 0.23 21.88
C THR A 66 -1.27 -0.86 21.02
N THR A 67 -0.67 -1.21 19.88
CA THR A 67 -1.34 -1.93 18.78
C THR A 67 -0.40 -2.94 18.14
N SER A 68 -0.88 -4.14 17.81
CA SER A 68 -0.06 -5.18 17.18
C SER A 68 0.18 -4.89 15.69
N LEU A 69 1.26 -5.43 15.10
CA LEU A 69 1.52 -5.31 13.66
C LEU A 69 0.31 -5.74 12.81
N SER A 70 -0.37 -6.84 13.19
CA SER A 70 -1.57 -7.30 12.47
C SER A 70 -2.75 -6.33 12.54
N ASP A 71 -2.85 -5.50 13.58
CA ASP A 71 -3.89 -4.47 13.65
C ASP A 71 -3.50 -3.23 12.82
N LEU A 72 -2.21 -2.93 12.69
CA LEU A 72 -1.73 -1.94 11.72
C LEU A 72 -1.95 -2.42 10.28
N GLU A 73 -1.69 -3.69 9.99
CA GLU A 73 -1.93 -4.29 8.66
C GLU A 73 -3.41 -4.22 8.27
N LYS A 74 -4.34 -4.44 9.21
CA LYS A 74 -5.78 -4.27 8.96
C LYS A 74 -6.13 -2.82 8.66
N GLN A 75 -5.66 -1.87 9.49
CA GLN A 75 -5.94 -0.46 9.28
C GLN A 75 -5.38 0.04 7.94
N LEU A 76 -4.17 -0.39 7.58
CA LEU A 76 -3.58 -0.09 6.29
C LEU A 76 -4.38 -0.71 5.14
N PHE A 77 -4.89 -1.94 5.31
CA PHE A 77 -5.76 -2.57 4.32
C PHE A 77 -7.09 -1.82 4.14
N ASP A 78 -7.76 -1.43 5.24
CA ASP A 78 -8.97 -0.61 5.20
C ASP A 78 -8.72 0.74 4.51
N TYR A 79 -7.61 1.40 4.83
CA TYR A 79 -7.19 2.64 4.16
C TYR A 79 -6.92 2.42 2.67
N ALA A 80 -6.17 1.39 2.32
CA ALA A 80 -5.86 1.06 0.94
C ALA A 80 -7.11 0.72 0.14
N GLN A 81 -8.10 0.06 0.74
CA GLN A 81 -9.42 -0.09 0.12
C GLN A 81 -10.05 1.28 -0.12
N SER A 82 -10.14 2.14 0.89
CA SER A 82 -10.74 3.49 0.79
C SER A 82 -10.13 4.34 -0.32
N GLU A 83 -8.80 4.40 -0.42
CA GLU A 83 -8.09 5.24 -1.39
C GLU A 83 -8.03 4.62 -2.80
N CYS A 84 -7.98 3.29 -2.88
CA CYS A 84 -7.78 2.54 -4.13
C CYS A 84 -9.09 1.91 -4.69
N TYR A 85 -10.25 2.25 -4.09
CA TYR A 85 -11.57 1.69 -4.42
C TYR A 85 -11.92 1.66 -5.93
N PRO A 86 -11.53 2.63 -6.79
CA PRO A 86 -11.86 2.53 -8.22
C PRO A 86 -10.94 1.62 -9.05
N GLU A 87 -9.72 1.32 -8.62
CA GLU A 87 -8.74 0.56 -9.42
C GLU A 87 -8.67 -0.93 -9.04
N TRP A 88 -8.89 -1.27 -7.76
CA TRP A 88 -8.81 -2.66 -7.29
C TRP A 88 -10.05 -3.50 -7.56
N GLN A 89 -11.20 -2.89 -7.85
CA GLN A 89 -12.39 -3.61 -8.35
C GLN A 89 -12.31 -3.95 -9.84
N GLN A 90 -11.57 -3.19 -10.66
CA GLN A 90 -11.56 -3.37 -12.11
C GLN A 90 -10.76 -4.59 -12.59
N ARG A 91 -9.89 -5.17 -11.77
CA ARG A 91 -9.18 -6.42 -12.11
C ARG A 91 -10.03 -7.68 -11.98
N ASP A 92 -11.14 -7.64 -11.23
CA ASP A 92 -12.07 -8.75 -11.09
C ASP A 92 -13.22 -8.70 -12.12
N THR A 93 -13.51 -7.53 -12.71
CA THR A 93 -14.44 -7.41 -13.82
C THR A 93 -13.73 -7.64 -15.15
N GLY A 94 -13.38 -8.90 -15.41
CA GLY A 94 -13.22 -9.38 -16.78
C GLY A 94 -14.56 -9.29 -17.54
N LEU A 95 -15.04 -8.08 -17.85
CA LEU A 95 -15.99 -7.90 -18.94
C LEU A 95 -15.20 -7.47 -20.18
N LYS A 96 -15.07 -8.45 -21.08
CA LYS A 96 -14.52 -8.36 -22.42
C LYS A 96 -14.91 -7.04 -23.09
N ALA A 97 -13.89 -6.33 -23.59
CA ALA A 97 -14.05 -5.56 -24.81
C ALA A 97 -14.40 -6.54 -25.93
N ASP A 98 -15.68 -6.64 -26.27
CA ASP A 98 -16.10 -7.19 -27.56
C ASP A 98 -16.72 -6.05 -28.36
N ASP A 99 -15.99 -5.73 -29.41
CA ASP A 99 -16.35 -4.96 -30.58
C ASP A 99 -17.72 -5.36 -31.14
N ALA A 100 -18.60 -4.38 -31.35
CA ALA A 100 -19.62 -4.48 -32.39
C ALA A 100 -19.96 -3.07 -32.89
N SER A 101 -19.07 -2.58 -33.75
CA SER A 101 -19.40 -2.03 -35.07
C SER A 101 -20.72 -1.25 -35.28
N SER A 102 -20.49 -0.02 -35.77
CA SER A 102 -21.28 0.74 -36.76
C SER A 102 -22.40 1.67 -36.28
N PRO A 103 -22.28 2.99 -36.54
CA PRO A 103 -23.42 3.87 -36.65
C PRO A 103 -24.03 3.87 -38.07
N ASN A 104 -25.36 3.94 -38.10
CA ASN A 104 -26.22 4.50 -39.16
C ASN A 104 -26.50 3.64 -40.42
N PRO A 105 -27.63 3.89 -41.14
CA PRO A 105 -28.25 5.19 -41.49
C PRO A 105 -29.31 5.76 -40.54
#